data_AF-A2E768-F1
#
_entry.id   AF-A2E768-F1
#
_cell.length_a   1.000
_cell.length_b   1.000
_cell.length_c   1.000
_cell.angle_alpha   90.00
_cell.angle_beta   90.00
_cell.angle_gamma   90.00
#
_symmetry.space_group_name_H-M   'P 1'
#
loop_
_entity.id
_entity.type
_entity.pdbx_description
1 polymer ?
#
loop_
_entity_poly.entity_id
_entity_poly.type
_entity_poly.pdbx_seq_one_letter_code
_entity_poly.pdbx_strand_id
1 'polypeptide(L)'
;MKNTHYSELMNTYKDYDDLFVRLYRLHTYKEEEVDEIYQEIKKQLLETKMFTPIKLISILYTAAKFNNRYLRSYFAIFKMIFDEYHITTDSGISSIFLYFLNTEYGIQTSGQNNSRYKLQKLSLDVFEENTIYRAIMEDDIEKFMLFTESEDFGPLQTLRNDLFSDFFGDSDIGFMDLCSYYGAVKCFKFLITSSVHPLTLV
;
A
#
# COMPACT_ATOMS: atom_id res chain seq x y z
N MET A 1 36.52 -15.64 -5.79
CA MET A 1 36.90 -14.21 -5.87
C MET A 1 35.65 -13.38 -5.64
N LYS A 2 35.58 -12.62 -4.54
CA LYS A 2 34.61 -11.53 -4.40
C LYS A 2 34.91 -10.55 -5.52
N ASN A 3 33.93 -10.22 -6.36
CA ASN A 3 34.11 -9.27 -7.45
C ASN A 3 34.32 -7.87 -6.81
N THR A 4 35.57 -7.46 -6.65
CA THR A 4 35.99 -6.30 -5.85
C THR A 4 35.30 -5.01 -6.30
N HIS A 5 35.13 -4.84 -7.61
CA HIS A 5 34.40 -3.71 -8.20
C HIS A 5 32.91 -3.70 -7.83
N TYR A 6 32.28 -4.86 -7.73
CA TYR A 6 30.88 -4.95 -7.30
C TYR A 6 30.72 -4.54 -5.83
N SER A 7 31.61 -5.01 -4.94
CA SER A 7 31.55 -4.63 -3.53
C SER A 7 31.83 -3.14 -3.30
N GLU A 8 32.76 -2.55 -4.05
CA GLU A 8 33.04 -1.12 -3.98
C GLU A 8 31.84 -0.29 -4.45
N LEU A 9 31.20 -0.68 -5.55
CA LEU A 9 30.01 -0.01 -6.07
C LEU A 9 28.84 -0.09 -5.07
N MET A 10 28.56 -1.29 -4.55
CA MET A 10 27.46 -1.48 -3.59
C MET A 10 27.68 -0.69 -2.30
N ASN A 11 28.93 -0.60 -1.83
CA ASN A 11 29.27 0.17 -0.64
C ASN A 11 29.17 1.69 -0.89
N THR A 12 29.44 2.15 -2.11
CA THR A 12 29.33 3.57 -2.50
C THR A 12 27.88 4.06 -2.48
N TYR A 13 26.93 3.21 -2.86
CA TYR A 13 25.50 3.54 -2.91
C TYR A 13 24.70 2.90 -1.77
N LYS A 14 25.37 2.50 -0.69
CA LYS A 14 24.72 1.77 0.40
C LYS A 14 23.59 2.58 1.05
N ASP A 15 23.84 3.85 1.35
CA ASP A 15 22.83 4.70 1.99
C ASP A 15 21.58 4.86 1.11
N TYR A 16 21.78 4.92 -0.21
CA TYR A 16 20.71 4.91 -1.20
C TYR A 16 19.93 3.58 -1.17
N ASP A 17 20.63 2.44 -1.23
CA ASP A 17 20.00 1.12 -1.21
C ASP A 17 19.20 0.91 0.09
N ASP A 18 19.79 1.24 1.23
CA ASP A 18 19.18 1.14 2.56
C ASP A 18 17.91 2.00 2.64
N LEU A 19 17.92 3.22 2.08
CA LEU A 19 16.73 4.09 2.03
C LEU A 19 15.62 3.49 1.18
N PHE A 20 15.93 2.93 0.00
CA PHE A 20 14.91 2.28 -0.84
C PHE A 20 14.37 1.01 -0.19
N VAL A 21 15.21 0.21 0.46
CA VAL A 21 14.77 -0.93 1.26
C VAL A 21 13.82 -0.48 2.37
N ARG A 22 14.15 0.60 3.09
CA ARG A 22 13.28 1.19 4.12
C ARG A 22 11.95 1.67 3.53
N LEU A 23 11.98 2.34 2.38
CA LEU A 23 10.77 2.85 1.72
C LEU A 23 9.85 1.72 1.27
N TYR A 24 10.37 0.70 0.58
CA TYR A 24 9.55 -0.43 0.12
C TYR A 24 9.10 -1.37 1.25
N ARG A 25 9.72 -1.28 2.43
CA ARG A 25 9.37 -2.05 3.64
C ARG A 25 8.88 -1.16 4.78
N LEU A 26 8.32 0.00 4.45
CA LEU A 26 7.76 0.92 5.45
C LEU A 26 6.73 0.16 6.29
N HIS A 27 6.82 0.29 7.61
CA HIS A 27 5.95 -0.46 8.51
C HIS A 27 5.53 0.34 9.75
N THR A 28 5.29 1.63 9.55
CA THR A 28 4.96 2.57 10.62
C THR A 28 3.79 3.45 10.24
N TYR A 29 3.04 3.87 11.25
CA TYR A 29 1.99 4.89 11.16
C TYR A 29 2.33 6.13 12.01
N LYS A 30 3.47 6.12 12.72
CA LYS A 30 3.84 7.21 13.61
C LYS A 30 4.31 8.40 12.79
N GLU A 31 3.74 9.56 13.05
CA GLU A 31 4.05 10.79 12.33
C GLU A 31 5.55 11.11 12.42
N GLU A 32 6.17 10.94 13.59
CA GLU A 32 7.60 11.24 13.77
C GLU A 32 8.49 10.34 12.90
N GLU A 33 8.19 9.04 12.84
CA GLU A 33 8.96 8.10 12.01
C GLU A 33 8.73 8.35 10.50
N VAL A 34 7.54 8.80 10.13
CA VAL A 34 7.19 9.18 8.76
C VAL A 34 7.94 10.46 8.34
N ASP A 35 8.00 11.45 9.23
CA ASP A 35 8.78 12.68 9.03
C ASP A 35 10.28 12.38 8.90
N GLU A 36 10.82 11.49 9.74
CA GLU A 36 12.22 11.05 9.63
C GLU A 36 12.53 10.44 8.25
N ILE A 37 11.65 9.56 7.75
CA ILE A 37 11.79 8.98 6.41
C ILE A 37 11.78 10.08 5.35
N TYR A 38 10.87 11.05 5.46
CA TYR A 38 10.81 12.18 4.54
C TYR A 38 12.10 13.01 4.54
N GLN A 39 12.65 13.34 5.73
CA GLN A 39 13.89 14.10 5.83
C GLN A 39 15.08 13.35 5.21
N GLU A 40 15.14 12.02 5.36
CA GLU A 40 16.15 11.20 4.70
C GLU A 40 16.01 11.22 3.18
N ILE A 41 14.79 11.06 2.65
CA ILE A 41 14.48 11.18 1.22
C ILE A 41 14.92 12.53 0.69
N LYS A 42 14.54 13.61 1.37
CA LYS A 42 14.89 14.97 0.97
C LYS A 42 16.39 15.16 0.89
N LYS A 43 17.10 14.87 1.98
CA LYS A 43 18.55 15.04 2.09
C LYS A 43 19.32 14.19 1.08
N GLN A 44 18.96 12.92 0.93
CA GLN A 44 19.75 11.97 0.15
C GLN A 44 19.39 11.93 -1.33
N LEU A 45 18.14 12.23 -1.71
CA LEU A 45 17.65 12.06 -3.09
C LEU A 45 17.27 13.37 -3.78
N LEU A 46 16.65 14.31 -3.07
CA LEU A 46 16.15 15.56 -3.67
C LEU A 46 17.20 16.67 -3.65
N GLU A 47 17.85 16.91 -2.51
CA GLU A 47 18.89 17.94 -2.38
C GLU A 47 20.15 17.61 -3.18
N THR A 48 20.48 16.31 -3.26
CA THR A 48 21.55 15.79 -4.13
C THR A 48 21.18 15.80 -5.61
N LYS A 49 19.91 16.10 -5.94
CA LYS A 49 19.34 16.09 -7.29
C LYS A 49 19.47 14.75 -8.01
N MET A 50 19.64 13.66 -7.28
CA MET A 50 19.63 12.31 -7.85
C MET A 50 18.24 11.96 -8.40
N PHE A 51 17.18 12.49 -7.78
CA PHE A 51 15.80 12.29 -8.21
C PHE A 51 15.07 13.61 -8.34
N THR A 52 14.13 13.66 -9.28
CA THR A 52 13.12 14.72 -9.31
C THR A 52 11.98 14.38 -8.36
N PRO A 53 11.28 15.39 -7.80
CA PRO A 53 10.12 15.15 -6.93
C PRO A 53 9.06 14.26 -7.58
N ILE A 54 8.76 14.46 -8.87
CA ILE A 54 7.81 13.63 -9.62
C ILE A 54 8.25 12.17 -9.70
N LYS A 55 9.55 11.92 -9.88
CA LYS A 55 10.06 10.54 -9.92
C LYS A 55 9.91 9.86 -8.57
N LEU A 56 10.15 10.58 -7.47
CA LEU A 56 9.91 10.05 -6.12
C LEU A 56 8.44 9.79 -5.84
N ILE A 57 7.53 10.66 -6.28
CA ILE A 57 6.09 10.42 -6.15
C ILE A 57 5.68 9.13 -6.87
N SER A 58 6.22 8.87 -8.06
CA SER A 58 5.97 7.62 -8.80
C SER A 58 6.50 6.39 -8.04
N ILE A 59 7.65 6.51 -7.39
CA ILE A 59 8.23 5.45 -6.55
C ILE A 59 7.38 5.22 -5.30
N LEU A 60 6.98 6.28 -4.60
CA LEU A 60 6.11 6.22 -3.43
C LEU A 60 4.77 5.57 -3.76
N TYR A 61 4.16 5.96 -4.88
CA TYR A 61 2.94 5.31 -5.35
C TYR A 61 3.17 3.81 -5.59
N THR A 62 4.29 3.44 -6.21
CA THR A 62 4.61 2.03 -6.45
C THR A 62 4.79 1.26 -5.13
N ALA A 63 5.55 1.81 -4.17
CA ALA A 63 5.73 1.20 -2.86
C ALA A 63 4.39 1.07 -2.11
N ALA A 64 3.57 2.12 -2.11
CA ALA A 64 2.26 2.14 -1.46
C ALA A 64 1.32 1.06 -2.01
N LYS A 65 1.32 0.81 -3.32
CA LYS A 65 0.46 -0.23 -3.92
C LYS A 65 0.79 -1.65 -3.45
N PHE A 66 2.07 -1.96 -3.27
CA PHE A 66 2.51 -3.30 -2.88
C PHE A 66 2.66 -3.46 -1.36
N ASN A 67 2.46 -2.37 -0.62
CA ASN A 67 2.49 -2.35 0.83
C ASN A 67 1.35 -1.45 1.36
N ASN A 68 0.15 -1.66 0.80
CA ASN A 68 -0.99 -0.76 1.01
C ASN A 68 -1.51 -0.76 2.45
N ARG A 69 -1.09 -1.72 3.28
CA ARG A 69 -1.27 -1.68 4.73
C ARG A 69 -0.86 -0.32 5.32
N TYR A 70 0.20 0.29 4.80
CA TYR A 70 0.72 1.58 5.27
C TYR A 70 0.44 2.72 4.29
N LEU A 71 -0.62 2.62 3.49
CA LEU A 71 -1.01 3.61 2.46
C LEU A 71 -1.06 5.04 3.02
N ARG A 72 -1.63 5.23 4.21
CA ARG A 72 -1.68 6.52 4.92
C ARG A 72 -0.29 7.15 5.10
N SER A 73 0.68 6.36 5.54
CA SER A 73 2.06 6.82 5.77
C SER A 73 2.78 7.16 4.46
N TYR A 74 2.62 6.33 3.42
CA TYR A 74 3.14 6.66 2.09
C TYR A 74 2.53 7.94 1.54
N PHE A 75 1.22 8.12 1.72
CA PHE A 75 0.51 9.30 1.25
C PHE A 75 0.94 10.56 2.01
N ALA A 76 1.25 10.46 3.31
CA ALA A 76 1.83 11.56 4.08
C ALA A 76 3.19 12.00 3.52
N ILE A 77 4.11 11.06 3.23
CA ILE A 77 5.40 11.37 2.59
C ILE A 77 5.19 12.02 1.22
N PHE A 78 4.27 11.47 0.42
CA PHE A 78 3.89 12.06 -0.86
C PHE A 78 3.39 13.51 -0.70
N LYS A 79 2.54 13.77 0.29
CA LYS A 79 1.97 15.10 0.54
C LYS A 79 3.05 16.11 0.93
N MET A 80 4.00 15.73 1.78
CA MET A 80 5.15 16.57 2.14
C MET A 80 5.96 16.97 0.90
N ILE A 81 6.27 16.01 0.01
CA ILE A 81 6.96 16.29 -1.26
C ILE A 81 6.11 17.18 -2.17
N PHE A 82 4.82 16.89 -2.27
CA PHE A 82 3.87 17.64 -3.11
C PHE A 82 3.83 19.13 -2.71
N ASP A 83 3.73 19.40 -1.41
CA ASP A 83 3.66 20.77 -0.88
C ASP A 83 4.99 21.50 -0.98
N GLU A 84 6.07 20.89 -0.49
CA GLU A 84 7.38 21.55 -0.40
C GLU A 84 7.96 21.87 -1.79
N TYR A 85 7.72 21.00 -2.77
CA TYR A 85 8.21 21.19 -4.14
C TYR A 85 7.16 21.77 -5.08
N HIS A 86 6.02 22.24 -4.56
CA HIS A 86 4.96 22.92 -5.30
C HIS A 86 4.50 22.16 -6.55
N ILE A 87 4.31 20.86 -6.39
CA ILE A 87 3.94 19.99 -7.50
C ILE A 87 2.49 20.25 -7.89
N THR A 88 2.24 20.32 -9.19
CA THR A 88 0.91 20.57 -9.72
C THR A 88 0.18 19.27 -10.03
N THR A 89 -1.15 19.28 -9.99
CA THR A 89 -1.97 18.07 -10.17
C THR A 89 -1.92 17.50 -11.60
N ASP A 90 -1.43 18.27 -12.57
CA ASP A 90 -1.19 17.86 -13.97
C ASP A 90 0.20 17.23 -14.19
N SER A 91 1.04 17.14 -13.16
CA SER A 91 2.42 16.62 -13.24
C SER A 91 2.53 15.07 -13.31
N GLY A 92 1.51 14.38 -13.84
CA GLY A 92 1.54 12.93 -14.01
C GLY A 92 1.43 12.11 -12.71
N ILE A 93 0.75 12.65 -11.70
CA ILE A 93 0.44 11.92 -10.45
C ILE A 93 -0.62 10.84 -10.73
N SER A 94 -0.52 9.70 -10.02
CA SER A 94 -1.54 8.64 -10.08
C SER A 94 -2.94 9.17 -9.77
N SER A 95 -3.95 8.68 -10.50
CA SER A 95 -5.36 8.99 -10.28
C SER A 95 -5.83 8.70 -8.85
N ILE A 96 -5.29 7.65 -8.21
CA ILE A 96 -5.60 7.30 -6.82
C ILE A 96 -5.05 8.34 -5.84
N PHE A 97 -3.81 8.81 -6.04
CA PHE A 97 -3.24 9.86 -5.19
C PHE A 97 -3.93 11.21 -5.42
N LEU A 98 -4.28 11.52 -6.67
CA LEU A 98 -5.12 12.70 -6.99
C LEU A 98 -6.50 12.60 -6.31
N TYR A 99 -7.12 11.42 -6.32
CA TYR A 99 -8.36 11.18 -5.61
C TYR A 99 -8.23 11.49 -4.11
N PHE A 100 -7.19 10.97 -3.45
CA PHE A 100 -6.95 11.26 -2.04
C PHE A 100 -6.59 12.72 -1.76
N LEU A 101 -5.87 13.41 -2.64
CA LEU A 101 -5.64 14.86 -2.50
C LEU A 101 -6.96 15.62 -2.50
N ASN A 102 -7.91 15.20 -3.33
CA ASN A 102 -9.22 15.81 -3.39
C ASN A 102 -10.07 15.50 -2.15
N THR A 103 -10.12 14.23 -1.71
CA THR A 103 -10.98 13.82 -0.59
C THR A 103 -10.46 14.25 0.78
N GLU A 104 -9.15 14.19 1.00
CA GLU A 104 -8.53 14.49 2.30
C GLU A 104 -8.26 15.99 2.48
N TYR A 105 -7.90 16.70 1.39
CA TYR A 105 -7.44 18.09 1.46
C TYR A 105 -8.26 19.07 0.61
N GLY A 106 -9.28 18.60 -0.11
CA GLY A 106 -10.12 19.47 -0.96
C GLY A 106 -9.40 20.03 -2.18
N ILE A 107 -8.23 19.50 -2.56
CA ILE A 107 -7.45 20.01 -3.69
C ILE A 107 -8.15 19.67 -4.99
N GLN A 108 -8.33 20.66 -5.86
CA GLN A 108 -8.95 20.45 -7.16
C GLN A 108 -8.00 19.70 -8.09
N THR A 109 -8.43 18.55 -8.58
CA THR A 109 -7.70 17.75 -9.55
C THR A 109 -8.46 17.77 -10.87
N SER A 110 -7.91 18.39 -11.91
CA SER A 110 -8.57 18.49 -13.21
C SER A 110 -8.61 17.13 -13.93
N GLY A 111 -9.71 16.83 -14.61
CA GLY A 111 -9.77 15.81 -15.68
C GLY A 111 -9.82 14.33 -15.30
N GLN A 112 -9.79 13.94 -14.02
CA GLN A 112 -9.84 12.53 -13.62
C GLN A 112 -11.28 12.05 -13.33
N ASN A 113 -11.71 10.99 -14.01
CA ASN A 113 -13.00 10.33 -13.70
C ASN A 113 -12.87 9.44 -12.45
N ASN A 114 -13.03 10.04 -11.28
CA ASN A 114 -12.91 9.35 -10.00
C ASN A 114 -14.23 8.73 -9.50
N SER A 115 -15.24 8.59 -10.37
CA SER A 115 -16.55 8.04 -9.99
C SER A 115 -16.46 6.61 -9.43
N ARG A 116 -15.60 5.78 -10.03
CA ARG A 116 -15.33 4.40 -9.57
C ARG A 116 -14.80 4.37 -8.14
N TYR A 117 -13.81 5.22 -7.83
CA TYR A 117 -13.24 5.33 -6.48
C TYR A 117 -14.26 5.81 -5.44
N LYS A 118 -15.11 6.78 -5.82
CA LYS A 118 -16.19 7.29 -4.95
C LYS A 118 -17.24 6.21 -4.65
N LEU A 119 -17.64 5.42 -5.65
CA LEU A 119 -18.59 4.33 -5.47
C LEU A 119 -18.05 3.25 -4.53
N GLN A 120 -16.75 2.95 -4.62
CA GLN A 120 -16.07 2.01 -3.72
C GLN A 120 -15.71 2.60 -2.36
N LYS A 121 -15.91 3.91 -2.16
CA LYS A 121 -15.56 4.64 -0.93
C LYS A 121 -14.10 4.39 -0.52
N LEU A 122 -13.17 4.47 -1.48
CA LEU A 122 -11.76 4.28 -1.18
C LEU A 122 -11.30 5.26 -0.09
N SER A 123 -10.46 4.77 0.81
CA SER A 123 -9.91 5.52 1.95
C SER A 123 -8.42 5.24 2.10
N LEU A 124 -7.70 6.16 2.76
CA LEU A 124 -6.32 5.92 3.20
C LEU A 124 -6.25 4.80 4.25
N ASP A 125 -7.34 4.54 4.97
CA ASP A 125 -7.51 3.35 5.79
C ASP A 125 -8.15 2.26 4.94
N VAL A 126 -7.31 1.37 4.39
CA VAL A 126 -7.71 0.37 3.37
C VAL A 126 -8.94 -0.45 3.80
N PHE A 127 -9.01 -0.81 5.08
CA PHE A 127 -10.16 -1.46 5.69
C PHE A 127 -10.53 -0.79 7.01
N GLU A 128 -11.85 -0.60 7.19
CA GLU A 128 -12.44 -0.14 8.44
C GLU A 128 -12.12 -1.10 9.60
N GLU A 129 -12.07 -0.55 10.81
CA GLU A 129 -11.94 -1.35 12.03
C GLU A 129 -13.12 -2.31 12.16
N ASN A 130 -12.89 -3.48 12.76
CA ASN A 130 -13.89 -4.52 12.97
C ASN A 130 -14.52 -5.05 11.67
N THR A 131 -13.68 -5.26 10.65
CA THR A 131 -14.05 -6.01 9.44
C THR A 131 -13.21 -7.29 9.32
N ILE A 132 -13.76 -8.32 8.68
CA ILE A 132 -13.02 -9.55 8.38
C ILE A 132 -11.77 -9.27 7.52
N TYR A 133 -11.86 -8.29 6.61
CA TYR A 133 -10.73 -7.86 5.78
C TYR A 133 -9.62 -7.22 6.61
N ARG A 134 -9.96 -6.43 7.64
CA ARG A 134 -8.98 -5.91 8.60
C ARG A 134 -8.33 -7.03 9.40
N ALA A 135 -9.11 -8.03 9.84
CA ALA A 135 -8.57 -9.19 10.54
C ALA A 135 -7.57 -9.97 9.67
N ILE A 136 -7.84 -10.14 8.37
CA ILE A 136 -6.88 -10.70 7.41
C ILE A 136 -5.64 -9.81 7.29
N MET A 137 -5.81 -8.50 7.08
CA MET A 137 -4.69 -7.57 6.88
C MET A 137 -3.69 -7.61 8.04
N GLU A 138 -4.16 -7.80 9.28
CA GLU A 138 -3.34 -7.87 10.50
C GLU A 138 -2.97 -9.30 10.92
N ASP A 139 -3.40 -10.33 10.20
CA ASP A 139 -3.30 -11.75 10.59
C ASP A 139 -3.86 -12.04 12.00
N ASP A 140 -4.93 -11.33 12.36
CA ASP A 140 -5.67 -11.45 13.64
C ASP A 140 -6.67 -12.60 13.54
N ILE A 141 -6.19 -13.81 13.84
CA ILE A 141 -6.98 -15.03 13.77
C ILE A 141 -8.16 -15.05 14.74
N GLU A 142 -8.04 -14.42 15.90
CA GLU A 142 -9.11 -14.41 16.90
C GLU A 142 -10.32 -13.63 16.38
N LYS A 143 -10.09 -12.41 15.87
CA LYS A 143 -11.15 -11.65 15.20
C LYS A 143 -11.66 -12.34 13.96
N PHE A 144 -10.77 -12.94 13.17
CA PHE A 144 -11.16 -13.66 11.96
C PHE A 144 -12.16 -14.78 12.28
N MET A 145 -11.88 -15.62 13.28
CA MET A 145 -12.78 -16.71 13.70
C MET A 145 -14.16 -16.19 14.11
N LEU A 146 -14.22 -15.11 14.90
CA LEU A 146 -15.48 -14.49 15.29
C LEU A 146 -16.33 -14.07 14.08
N PHE A 147 -15.71 -13.53 13.02
CA PHE A 147 -16.45 -13.24 11.79
C PHE A 147 -16.93 -14.51 11.09
N THR A 148 -16.13 -15.57 11.06
CA THR A 148 -16.53 -16.82 10.38
C THR A 148 -17.65 -17.59 11.08
N GLU A 149 -17.85 -17.35 12.37
CA GLU A 149 -18.93 -17.93 13.16
C GLU A 149 -20.25 -17.14 13.06
N SER A 150 -20.23 -15.94 12.45
CA SER A 150 -21.44 -15.13 12.27
C SER A 150 -22.36 -15.71 11.20
N GLU A 151 -23.67 -15.52 11.36
CA GLU A 151 -24.69 -15.99 10.39
C GLU A 151 -24.53 -15.34 9.00
N ASP A 152 -23.95 -14.15 8.95
CA ASP A 152 -23.72 -13.38 7.72
C ASP A 152 -22.45 -13.82 6.96
N PHE A 153 -21.69 -14.79 7.49
CA PHE A 153 -20.45 -15.21 6.88
C PHE A 153 -20.67 -16.01 5.59
N GLY A 154 -20.25 -15.41 4.47
CA GLY A 154 -20.19 -16.05 3.16
C GLY A 154 -18.78 -16.56 2.84
N PRO A 155 -18.51 -17.87 2.81
CA PRO A 155 -17.17 -18.39 2.50
C PRO A 155 -16.67 -18.05 1.08
N LEU A 156 -17.60 -17.81 0.15
CA LEU A 156 -17.33 -17.41 -1.23
C LEU A 156 -17.48 -15.89 -1.42
N GLN A 157 -17.55 -15.11 -0.34
CA GLN A 157 -17.58 -13.67 -0.42
C GLN A 157 -16.29 -13.17 -1.06
N THR A 158 -16.44 -12.23 -1.97
CA THR A 158 -15.32 -11.59 -2.66
C THR A 158 -15.34 -10.08 -2.41
N LEU A 159 -14.16 -9.47 -2.52
CA LEU A 159 -13.92 -8.05 -2.37
C LEU A 159 -13.56 -7.45 -3.73
N ARG A 160 -14.28 -6.42 -4.15
CA ARG A 160 -13.86 -5.56 -5.26
C ARG A 160 -13.31 -4.25 -4.70
N ASN A 161 -12.01 -4.01 -4.88
CA ASN A 161 -11.35 -2.81 -4.40
C ASN A 161 -10.20 -2.39 -5.34
N ASP A 162 -10.29 -1.18 -5.89
CA ASP A 162 -9.34 -0.64 -6.86
C ASP A 162 -7.94 -0.38 -6.29
N LEU A 163 -7.77 -0.38 -4.95
CA LEU A 163 -6.44 -0.35 -4.33
C LEU A 163 -5.61 -1.60 -4.67
N PHE A 164 -6.25 -2.64 -5.18
CA PHE A 164 -5.59 -3.89 -5.57
C PHE A 164 -5.66 -4.17 -7.08
N SER A 165 -6.18 -3.23 -7.89
CA SER A 165 -6.39 -3.47 -9.33
C SER A 165 -5.11 -3.78 -10.10
N ASP A 166 -3.98 -3.25 -9.66
CA ASP A 166 -2.69 -3.53 -10.31
C ASP A 166 -2.19 -4.96 -10.06
N PHE A 167 -2.70 -5.63 -9.00
CA PHE A 167 -2.32 -7.00 -8.65
C PHE A 167 -3.36 -8.02 -9.12
N PHE A 168 -4.66 -7.73 -8.93
CA PHE A 168 -5.76 -8.64 -9.27
C PHE A 168 -6.56 -8.22 -10.51
N GLY A 169 -6.21 -7.12 -11.17
CA GLY A 169 -6.97 -6.60 -12.31
C GLY A 169 -8.38 -6.16 -11.89
N ASP A 170 -9.36 -6.47 -12.73
CA ASP A 170 -10.79 -6.23 -12.45
C ASP A 170 -11.48 -7.43 -11.77
N SER A 171 -10.71 -8.44 -11.34
CA SER A 171 -11.21 -9.62 -10.66
C SER A 171 -11.60 -9.32 -9.21
N ASP A 172 -12.65 -9.99 -8.74
CA ASP A 172 -12.99 -9.93 -7.32
C ASP A 172 -12.02 -10.81 -6.51
N ILE A 173 -11.68 -10.36 -5.30
CA ILE A 173 -10.61 -10.91 -4.47
C ILE A 173 -11.22 -11.80 -3.39
N GLY A 174 -10.87 -13.09 -3.38
CA GLY A 174 -11.31 -14.00 -2.32
C GLY A 174 -10.48 -13.85 -1.04
N PHE A 175 -10.96 -14.45 0.06
CA PHE A 175 -10.22 -14.41 1.33
C PHE A 175 -8.83 -15.05 1.24
N MET A 176 -8.67 -16.13 0.47
CA MET A 176 -7.36 -16.77 0.26
C MET A 176 -6.37 -15.87 -0.50
N ASP A 177 -6.86 -15.15 -1.51
CA ASP A 177 -6.05 -14.19 -2.28
C ASP A 177 -5.60 -13.04 -1.37
N LEU A 178 -6.53 -12.52 -0.56
CA LEU A 178 -6.23 -11.43 0.37
C LEU A 178 -5.25 -11.86 1.47
N CYS A 179 -5.41 -13.08 1.99
CA CYS A 179 -4.44 -13.65 2.94
C CYS A 179 -3.04 -13.79 2.31
N SER A 180 -2.96 -14.23 1.06
CA SER A 180 -1.70 -14.37 0.34
C SER A 180 -1.05 -13.01 0.10
N TYR A 181 -1.84 -12.00 -0.27
CA TYR A 181 -1.38 -10.62 -0.47
C TYR A 181 -0.77 -10.02 0.81
N TYR A 182 -1.42 -10.20 1.96
CA TYR A 182 -0.95 -9.64 3.23
C TYR A 182 0.03 -10.53 4.01
N GLY A 183 0.27 -11.76 3.56
CA GLY A 183 1.03 -12.74 4.32
C GLY A 183 0.33 -13.18 5.61
N ALA A 184 -1.00 -13.27 5.60
CA ALA A 184 -1.83 -13.64 6.75
C ALA A 184 -1.83 -15.16 6.97
N VAL A 185 -0.73 -15.68 7.50
CA VAL A 185 -0.47 -17.13 7.58
C VAL A 185 -1.48 -17.85 8.47
N LYS A 186 -1.91 -17.24 9.59
CA LYS A 186 -2.85 -17.88 10.51
C LYS A 186 -4.24 -17.94 9.90
N CYS A 187 -4.73 -16.83 9.34
CA CYS A 187 -6.02 -16.78 8.67
C CYS A 187 -6.08 -17.72 7.45
N PHE A 188 -5.01 -17.77 6.65
CA PHE A 188 -4.93 -18.68 5.49
C PHE A 188 -5.01 -20.15 5.91
N LYS A 189 -4.25 -20.54 6.95
CA LYS A 189 -4.28 -21.92 7.47
C LYS A 189 -5.66 -22.31 7.96
N PHE A 190 -6.34 -21.40 8.67
CA PHE A 190 -7.70 -21.62 9.13
C PHE A 190 -8.66 -21.89 7.97
N LEU A 191 -8.63 -21.06 6.91
CA LEU A 191 -9.49 -21.26 5.73
C LEU A 191 -9.34 -22.65 5.09
N ILE A 192 -8.13 -23.20 5.06
CA ILE A 192 -7.86 -24.54 4.53
C ILE A 192 -8.39 -25.63 5.47
N THR A 193 -8.18 -25.47 6.79
CA THR A 193 -8.50 -26.53 7.76
C THR A 193 -9.97 -26.62 8.13
N SER A 194 -10.70 -25.50 8.08
CA SER A 194 -12.06 -25.41 8.60
C SER A 194 -13.13 -26.00 7.67
N SER A 195 -12.77 -26.60 6.52
CA SER A 195 -13.70 -27.07 5.47
C SER A 195 -14.68 -25.98 4.99
N VAL A 196 -14.31 -24.72 5.18
CA VAL A 196 -15.11 -23.54 4.84
C VAL A 196 -15.05 -23.26 3.33
N HIS A 197 -14.01 -23.76 2.66
CA HIS A 197 -13.91 -23.79 1.20
C HIS A 197 -13.96 -25.25 0.73
N PRO A 198 -14.91 -25.66 -0.14
CA PRO A 198 -14.81 -26.93 -0.81
C PRO A 198 -13.66 -26.80 -1.80
N LEU A 199 -12.47 -27.25 -1.41
CA LEU A 199 -11.44 -27.61 -2.37
C LEU A 199 -11.98 -28.82 -3.13
N THR A 200 -12.73 -28.58 -4.22
CA THR A 200 -12.85 -29.57 -5.29
C THR A 200 -11.47 -29.71 -5.91
N LEU A 201 -10.63 -30.52 -5.26
CA LEU A 201 -9.52 -31.20 -5.90
C LEU A 201 -10.15 -32.17 -6.89
N VAL A 202 -10.23 -31.73 -8.15
CA VAL A 202 -10.45 -32.61 -9.32
C VAL A 202 -9.10 -33.15 -9.76
#